data_AF-A0A2T6CP26-F1
#
_entry.id   AF-A0A2T6CP26-F1
#
_cell.length_a   1.000
_cell.length_b   1.000
_cell.length_c   1.000
_cell.angle_alpha   90.00
_cell.angle_beta   90.00
_cell.angle_gamma   90.00
#
_symmetry.space_group_name_H-M   'P 1'
#
loop_
_entity.id
_entity.type
_entity.pdbx_description
1 polymer ?
#
loop_
_entity_poly.entity_id
_entity_poly.type
_entity_poly.pdbx_seq_one_letter_code
_entity_poly.pdbx_strand_id
1 'polypeptide(L)'
;MTRNKFHLLHVRLDASQYEQLEKIAASRPSSNLSDVVREALSLITNQVEQRAKPVIFSRETYEVLSNMAAELNRSPSQVAEDCVSAVLDSFHHNRSPLIVEELKLRRQYNNQEASAETVSTTAS
;
A
#
# COMPACT_ATOMS: atom_id res chain seq x y z
N MET A 1 21.89 -26.49 -25.14
CA MET A 1 20.70 -25.62 -25.14
C MET A 1 19.54 -26.35 -24.48
N THR A 2 19.37 -26.22 -23.17
CA THR A 2 18.27 -26.82 -22.41
C THR A 2 16.99 -26.01 -22.65
N ARG A 3 16.03 -26.57 -23.39
CA ARG A 3 14.68 -26.01 -23.53
C ARG A 3 14.06 -25.91 -22.13
N ASN A 4 13.80 -24.70 -21.65
CA ASN A 4 12.95 -24.49 -20.47
C ASN A 4 11.59 -25.14 -20.74
N LYS A 5 11.28 -26.22 -20.03
CA LYS A 5 9.95 -26.83 -20.05
C LYS A 5 9.06 -25.98 -19.17
N PHE A 6 8.17 -25.19 -19.78
CA PHE A 6 7.13 -24.50 -19.05
C PHE A 6 6.11 -25.51 -18.55
N HIS A 7 5.91 -25.58 -17.24
CA HIS A 7 4.83 -26.36 -16.64
C HIS A 7 3.59 -25.46 -16.52
N LEU A 8 2.51 -25.87 -17.17
CA LEU A 8 1.21 -25.20 -17.08
C LEU A 8 0.47 -25.71 -15.85
N LEU A 9 0.07 -24.79 -14.96
CA LEU A 9 -0.81 -25.10 -13.84
C LEU A 9 -2.26 -24.91 -14.27
N HIS A 10 -3.05 -25.97 -14.19
CA HIS A 10 -4.50 -25.90 -14.40
C HIS A 10 -5.20 -25.84 -13.05
N VAL A 11 -5.89 -24.73 -12.79
CA VAL A 11 -6.70 -24.52 -11.58
C VAL A 11 -8.17 -24.62 -11.97
N ARG A 12 -8.93 -25.45 -11.26
CA ARG A 12 -10.39 -25.48 -11.37
C ARG A 12 -10.97 -24.55 -10.32
N LEU A 13 -11.84 -23.66 -10.76
CA LEU A 13 -12.50 -22.66 -9.92
C LEU A 13 -14.01 -22.86 -10.06
N ASP A 14 -14.72 -22.66 -8.96
CA ASP A 14 -16.18 -22.59 -9.00
C ASP A 14 -16.63 -21.25 -9.61
N ALA A 15 -17.86 -21.20 -10.12
CA ALA A 15 -18.39 -20.01 -10.81
C ALA A 15 -18.30 -18.74 -9.95
N SER A 16 -18.58 -18.85 -8.65
CA SER A 16 -18.47 -17.72 -7.71
C SER A 16 -17.01 -17.25 -7.53
N GLN A 17 -16.05 -18.16 -7.48
CA GLN A 17 -14.63 -17.84 -7.31
C GLN A 17 -14.07 -17.17 -8.57
N TYR A 18 -14.49 -17.67 -9.74
CA TYR A 18 -14.12 -17.09 -11.03
C TYR A 18 -14.60 -15.63 -11.15
N GLU A 19 -15.86 -15.36 -10.83
CA GLU A 19 -16.43 -14.01 -10.90
C GLU A 19 -15.72 -13.02 -9.97
N GLN A 20 -15.33 -13.47 -8.77
CA GLN A 20 -14.56 -12.64 -7.84
C GLN A 20 -13.16 -12.32 -8.37
N LEU A 21 -12.47 -13.31 -8.94
CA LEU A 21 -11.14 -13.11 -9.54
C LEU A 21 -11.19 -12.20 -10.77
N GLU A 22 -12.24 -12.33 -11.59
CA GLU A 22 -12.45 -11.50 -12.77
C GLU A 22 -12.68 -10.03 -12.39
N LYS A 23 -13.48 -9.76 -11.34
CA LYS A 23 -13.66 -8.40 -10.80
C LYS A 23 -12.34 -7.78 -10.34
N ILE A 24 -11.49 -8.58 -9.68
CA ILE A 24 -10.16 -8.13 -9.23
C ILE A 24 -9.26 -7.82 -10.44
N ALA A 25 -9.20 -8.72 -11.43
CA ALA A 25 -8.41 -8.50 -12.64
C ALA A 25 -8.88 -7.24 -13.42
N ALA A 26 -10.19 -7.03 -13.52
CA ALA A 26 -10.78 -5.88 -14.20
C ALA A 26 -10.47 -4.54 -13.50
N SER A 27 -10.25 -4.56 -12.18
CA SER A 27 -9.92 -3.35 -11.40
C SER A 27 -8.48 -2.88 -11.58
N ARG A 28 -7.61 -3.67 -12.24
CA ARG A 28 -6.17 -3.40 -12.38
C ARG A 28 -5.82 -3.16 -13.86
N PRO A 29 -5.09 -2.08 -14.19
CA PRO A 29 -4.66 -1.86 -15.57
C PRO A 29 -3.74 -3.00 -16.01
N SER A 30 -4.02 -3.59 -17.18
CA SER A 30 -3.17 -4.57 -17.87
C SER A 30 -2.92 -5.91 -17.17
N SER A 31 -3.68 -6.28 -16.13
CA SER A 31 -3.58 -7.61 -15.50
C SER A 31 -4.60 -8.59 -16.08
N ASN A 32 -4.16 -9.81 -16.39
CA ASN A 32 -5.07 -10.92 -16.72
C ASN A 32 -5.29 -11.83 -15.49
N LEU A 33 -6.29 -12.72 -15.58
CA LEU A 33 -6.62 -13.65 -14.48
C LEU A 33 -5.43 -14.50 -14.03
N SER A 34 -4.55 -14.89 -14.98
CA SER A 34 -3.35 -15.68 -14.66
C SER A 34 -2.33 -14.88 -13.86
N ASP A 35 -2.22 -13.57 -14.09
CA ASP A 35 -1.33 -12.70 -13.33
C ASP A 35 -1.78 -12.59 -11.88
N VAL A 36 -3.09 -12.41 -11.66
CA VAL A 36 -3.69 -12.36 -10.32
C VAL A 36 -3.47 -13.70 -9.58
N VAL A 37 -3.69 -14.82 -10.26
CA VAL A 37 -3.47 -16.16 -9.67
C VAL A 37 -1.98 -16.42 -9.40
N ARG A 38 -1.08 -16.01 -10.30
CA ARG A 38 0.37 -16.14 -10.09
C ARG A 38 0.86 -15.29 -8.93
N GLU A 39 0.36 -14.06 -8.78
CA GLU A 39 0.68 -13.19 -7.66
C GLU A 39 0.20 -13.80 -6.34
N ALA A 40 -1.05 -14.27 -6.28
CA ALA A 40 -1.59 -14.94 -5.09
C ALA A 40 -0.78 -16.19 -4.73
N LEU A 41 -0.44 -17.03 -5.72
CA LEU A 41 0.41 -18.21 -5.50
C LEU A 41 1.82 -17.81 -5.05
N SER A 42 2.42 -16.79 -5.66
CA SER A 42 3.73 -16.25 -5.27
C SER A 42 3.71 -15.78 -3.81
N LEU A 43 2.66 -15.09 -3.38
CA LEU A 43 2.48 -14.68 -1.98
C LEU A 43 2.37 -15.88 -1.02
N ILE A 44 1.81 -17.00 -1.46
CA ILE A 44 1.69 -18.22 -0.65
C ILE A 44 3.01 -19.01 -0.65
N THR A 45 3.68 -19.13 -1.80
CA THR A 45 4.92 -19.90 -1.93
C THR A 45 6.11 -19.16 -1.32
N ASN A 46 6.17 -17.83 -1.46
CA ASN A 46 7.27 -17.04 -0.88
C ASN A 46 7.21 -16.96 0.65
N GLN A 47 6.07 -17.27 1.28
CA GLN A 47 6.00 -17.49 2.74
C GLN A 47 6.83 -18.70 3.21
N VAL A 48 7.08 -19.66 2.32
CA VAL A 48 7.82 -20.88 2.64
C VAL A 48 9.33 -20.62 2.61
N GLU A 49 9.80 -19.71 1.74
CA GLU A 49 11.24 -19.43 1.56
C GLU A 49 11.71 -18.17 2.30
N GLN A 50 10.82 -17.20 2.54
CA GLN A 50 11.12 -15.99 3.28
C GLN A 50 10.23 -15.95 4.52
N ARG A 51 10.82 -15.72 5.70
CA ARG A 51 10.08 -15.49 6.96
C ARG A 51 9.14 -14.27 6.94
N ALA A 52 8.95 -13.64 5.77
CA ALA A 52 8.02 -12.55 5.55
C ALA A 52 6.61 -13.12 5.33
N LYS A 53 5.75 -12.99 6.34
CA LYS A 53 4.31 -13.20 6.17
C LYS A 53 3.74 -12.00 5.41
N PRO A 54 2.92 -12.20 4.36
CA PRO A 54 2.25 -11.10 3.71
C PRO A 54 1.32 -10.43 4.72
N VAL A 55 1.44 -9.11 4.82
CA VAL A 55 0.56 -8.28 5.62
C VAL A 55 -0.61 -7.89 4.74
N ILE A 56 -1.81 -8.33 5.12
CA ILE A 56 -3.05 -7.97 4.43
C ILE A 56 -3.71 -6.86 5.24
N PHE A 57 -3.91 -5.71 4.62
CA PHE A 57 -4.68 -4.62 5.20
C PHE A 57 -6.16 -4.74 4.85
N SER A 58 -7.04 -4.35 5.77
CA SER A 58 -8.44 -4.12 5.42
C SER A 58 -8.53 -2.97 4.40
N ARG A 59 -9.63 -2.92 3.65
CA ARG A 59 -9.86 -1.84 2.68
C ARG A 59 -9.77 -0.47 3.34
N GLU A 60 -10.43 -0.29 4.48
CA GLU A 60 -10.44 0.97 5.23
C GLU A 60 -9.02 1.36 5.67
N THR A 61 -8.24 0.42 6.19
CA THR A 61 -6.85 0.68 6.59
C THR A 61 -5.98 1.02 5.38
N TYR A 62 -6.18 0.36 4.25
CA TYR A 62 -5.44 0.65 3.02
C TYR A 62 -5.77 2.03 2.44
N GLU A 63 -7.03 2.47 2.53
CA GLU A 63 -7.43 3.82 2.11
C GLU A 63 -6.73 4.89 2.97
N VAL A 64 -6.70 4.70 4.31
CA VAL A 64 -5.96 5.61 5.21
C VAL A 64 -4.47 5.61 4.88
N LEU A 65 -3.86 4.44 4.70
CA LEU A 65 -2.45 4.28 4.34
C LEU A 65 -2.13 4.98 3.01
N SER A 66 -3.02 4.86 2.02
CA SER A 66 -2.87 5.47 0.70
C SER A 66 -2.96 6.99 0.76
N ASN A 67 -3.87 7.53 1.58
CA ASN A 67 -3.98 8.97 1.79
C ASN A 67 -2.72 9.53 2.48
N MET A 68 -2.22 8.84 3.50
CA MET A 68 -0.95 9.21 4.16
C MET A 68 0.23 9.15 3.19
N ALA A 69 0.28 8.13 2.33
CA ALA A 69 1.29 7.98 1.30
C ALA A 69 1.28 9.15 0.30
N ALA A 70 0.09 9.62 -0.10
CA ALA A 70 -0.07 10.81 -0.92
C ALA A 70 0.40 12.08 -0.18
N GLU A 71 -0.01 12.28 1.08
CA GLU A 71 0.41 13.44 1.90
C GLU A 71 1.94 13.48 2.10
N LEU A 72 2.59 12.32 2.22
CA LEU A 72 4.03 12.19 2.46
C LEU A 72 4.88 12.08 1.18
N ASN A 73 4.23 11.94 0.02
CA ASN A 73 4.86 11.66 -1.27
C ASN A 73 5.73 10.38 -1.25
N ARG A 74 5.17 9.29 -0.71
CA ARG A 74 5.81 7.96 -0.58
C ARG A 74 4.90 6.86 -1.12
N SER A 75 5.41 5.63 -1.23
CA SER A 75 4.56 4.48 -1.53
C SER A 75 3.80 4.01 -0.29
N PRO A 76 2.60 3.41 -0.42
CA PRO A 76 1.88 2.85 0.71
C PRO A 76 2.70 1.83 1.52
N SER A 77 3.51 1.00 0.83
CA SER A 77 4.38 0.03 1.48
C SER A 77 5.45 0.70 2.36
N GLN A 78 6.08 1.77 1.88
CA GLN A 78 7.07 2.53 2.65
C GLN A 78 6.43 3.16 3.90
N VAL A 79 5.23 3.73 3.75
CA VAL A 79 4.49 4.29 4.89
C VAL A 79 4.14 3.22 5.93
N ALA A 80 3.78 2.01 5.50
CA ALA A 80 3.52 0.91 6.42
C ALA A 80 4.78 0.51 7.22
N GLU A 81 5.93 0.42 6.55
CA GLU A 81 7.23 0.12 7.20
C GLU A 81 7.63 1.23 8.18
N ASP A 82 7.47 2.49 7.79
CA ASP A 82 7.74 3.66 8.64
C ASP A 82 6.84 3.67 9.88
N CYS A 83 5.55 3.36 9.72
CA CYS A 83 4.61 3.23 10.84
C CYS A 83 5.04 2.14 11.83
N VAL A 84 5.43 0.96 11.34
CA VAL A 84 5.89 -0.14 12.19
C VAL A 84 7.18 0.24 12.92
N SER A 85 8.14 0.82 12.19
CA SER A 85 9.42 1.27 12.75
C SER A 85 9.20 2.33 13.83
N ALA A 86 8.29 3.27 13.58
CA ALA A 86 8.00 4.34 14.53
C ALA A 86 7.25 3.87 15.79
N VAL A 87 6.43 2.81 15.69
CA VAL A 87 5.84 2.14 16.86
C VAL A 87 6.92 1.48 17.71
N LEU A 88 7.88 0.80 17.09
CA LEU A 88 9.01 0.19 17.78
C LEU A 88 9.89 1.24 18.47
N ASP A 89 10.22 2.31 17.77
CA ASP A 89 11.01 3.42 18.32
C ASP A 89 10.27 4.13 19.46
N SER A 90 8.96 4.34 19.33
CA SER A 90 8.16 4.94 20.39
C SER A 90 8.16 4.07 21.65
N PHE A 91 8.04 2.75 21.50
CA PHE A 91 8.11 1.80 22.61
C PHE A 91 9.48 1.80 23.30
N HIS A 92 10.57 1.86 22.52
CA HIS A 92 11.93 1.81 23.08
C HIS A 92 12.41 3.14 23.64
N HIS A 93 11.95 4.28 23.11
CA HIS A 93 12.54 5.58 23.38
C HIS A 93 11.53 6.61 23.94
N ASN A 94 10.26 6.23 24.15
CA ASN A 94 9.18 7.08 24.67
C ASN A 94 9.06 8.43 23.94
N ARG A 95 9.29 8.43 22.62
CA ARG A 95 9.16 9.61 21.76
C ARG A 95 7.95 9.49 20.85
N SER A 96 7.47 10.64 20.37
CA SER A 96 6.44 10.66 19.34
C SER A 96 7.00 10.07 18.03
N PRO A 97 6.24 9.22 17.34
CA PRO A 97 6.59 8.73 16.02
C PRO A 97 6.94 9.86 15.03
N LEU A 98 8.09 9.77 14.36
CA LEU A 98 8.55 10.79 13.40
C LEU A 98 7.54 11.00 12.26
N ILE A 99 6.89 9.93 11.79
CA ILE A 99 5.86 10.01 10.76
C ILE A 99 4.66 10.87 11.19
N VAL A 100 4.32 10.85 12.48
CA VAL A 100 3.25 11.68 13.05
C VAL A 100 3.70 13.13 13.16
N GLU A 101 4.95 13.37 13.54
CA GLU A 101 5.52 14.72 13.60
C GLU A 101 5.60 15.37 12.20
N GLU A 102 6.04 14.62 11.19
CA GLU A 102 6.09 15.10 9.80
C GLU A 102 4.70 15.46 9.27
N LEU A 103 3.70 14.59 9.49
CA LEU A 103 2.32 14.87 9.08
C LEU A 103 1.76 16.12 9.77
N LYS A 104 2.02 16.30 11.06
CA LYS A 104 1.61 17.50 11.80
C LYS A 104 2.25 18.76 11.20
N LEU A 105 3.54 18.71 10.91
CA LEU A 105 4.26 19.85 10.31
C LEU A 105 3.70 20.18 8.92
N ARG A 106 3.54 19.20 8.03
CA ARG A 106 2.98 19.44 6.69
C ARG A 106 1.58 20.06 6.74
N ARG A 107 0.73 19.58 7.64
CA ARG A 107 -0.62 20.15 7.85
C ARG A 107 -0.57 21.57 8.41
N GLN A 108 0.37 21.88 9.29
CA GLN A 108 0.58 23.25 9.78
C GLN A 108 1.03 24.20 8.66
N TYR A 109 1.96 23.77 7.80
CA TYR A 109 2.42 24.57 6.66
C TYR A 109 1.32 24.80 5.63
N ASN A 110 0.59 23.75 5.22
CA ASN A 110 -0.52 23.88 4.27
C ASN A 110 -1.61 24.84 4.78
N ASN A 111 -1.90 24.83 6.09
CA ASN A 111 -2.87 25.74 6.68
C ASN A 111 -2.37 27.19 6.75
N GLN A 112 -1.05 27.40 6.92
CA GLN A 112 -0.45 28.73 6.90
C GLN A 112 -0.40 29.32 5.49
N GLU A 113 -0.08 28.53 4.47
CA GLU A 113 -0.12 28.96 3.07
C GLU A 113 -1.55 29.35 2.64
N ALA A 114 -2.55 28.54 3.00
CA ALA A 114 -3.96 28.86 2.76
C ALA A 114 -4.41 30.16 3.46
N SER A 115 -3.83 30.49 4.62
CA SER A 115 -4.13 31.73 5.34
C SER A 115 -3.45 32.95 4.72
N ALA A 116 -2.27 32.79 4.13
CA ALA A 116 -1.50 33.86 3.50
C ALA A 116 -2.09 34.32 2.16
N GLU A 117 -2.68 33.41 1.36
CA GLU A 117 -3.34 33.77 0.10
C GLU A 117 -4.58 34.64 0.30
N THR A 118 -5.36 34.42 1.37
CA THR A 118 -6.57 35.21 1.66
C THR A 118 -6.31 36.67 2.04
N VAL A 119 -5.12 37.03 2.54
CA VAL A 119 -4.79 38.41 2.94
C VAL A 119 -4.37 39.26 1.74
N SER A 120 -3.90 38.64 0.65
CA SER A 120 -3.48 39.34 -0.57
C SER A 120 -4.66 39.84 -1.42
N THR A 121 -5.87 39.29 -1.26
CA THR A 121 -7.02 39.63 -2.13
C THR A 121 -7.88 40.78 -1.59
N THR A 122 -7.68 41.22 -0.34
CA THR A 122 -8.41 42.34 0.27
C THR A 122 -7.63 43.66 0.28
N ALA A 123 -6.43 43.69 -0.30
CA ALA A 123 -5.60 44.89 -0.45
C ALA A 123 -5.43 45.24 -1.94
N SER A 124 -6.53 45.53 -2.62
CA SER A 124 -6.57 46.19 -3.94
C SER A 124 -7.79 47.09 -4.03
#